data_AF-F0JH71-F1
#
_entry.id   AF-F0JH71-F1
#
_cell.length_a   1.000
_cell.length_b   1.000
_cell.length_c   1.000
_cell.angle_alpha   90.00
_cell.angle_beta   90.00
_cell.angle_gamma   90.00
#
_symmetry.space_group_name_H-M   'P 1'
#
loop_
_entity.id
_entity.type
_entity.pdbx_description
1 polymer ?
#
loop_
_entity_poly.entity_id
_entity_poly.type
_entity_poly.pdbx_seq_one_letter_code
_entity_poly.pdbx_strand_id
1 'polypeptide(L)'
;MEDVSLIDLACGISSALDYISPTVTGHHRRVGLASVALGGRVGIGASSLVDLLLAGLLHDIGAFSMDLALDGLSFDADLEEHAVVGYRLLRDHPFLERASRMVLYHHTSWRDLRVIRQEGDRETLLLANIVNLADRVDILRRVGKAAHERRDVELTVAGFGSDLYAPELLRAFAELAEGGIFWPLVEEMDRPVREMLSRELLDVRITPDQLIDFSGFFTRIIDFRSRHTATHTAGVAETAVLLARLAGMDEREQKAMRLAGNLHDIGKLAVPTVLLDKPGALDDDEYVRVKDHATVCAEVLRAIPGLGEVADWACQHHERLNGKGYPLGLTEKDLSLGSRIMQVADVHTAITEDRPYRRGMTREQAVSVLRSMADEGFLDLDVVNLVIENHDKLDAVRTMVQSRALSEFRRFAEASR
;
A
#
# COMPACT_ATOMS: atom_id res chain seq x y z
N MET A 1 -1.74 6.63 -20.41
CA MET A 1 -2.47 6.05 -19.28
C MET A 1 -3.86 6.67 -19.28
N GLU A 2 -4.85 5.87 -18.97
CA GLU A 2 -6.24 6.32 -18.81
C GLU A 2 -6.52 6.65 -17.34
N ASP A 3 -7.65 7.27 -17.06
CA ASP A 3 -8.08 7.56 -15.70
C ASP A 3 -8.47 6.27 -14.96
N VAL A 4 -7.99 6.13 -13.73
CA VAL A 4 -8.23 4.96 -12.89
C VAL A 4 -9.35 5.25 -11.89
N SER A 5 -10.12 4.24 -11.49
CA SER A 5 -11.08 4.41 -10.39
C SER A 5 -10.34 4.49 -9.06
N LEU A 6 -10.64 5.51 -8.24
CA LEU A 6 -10.09 5.64 -6.90
C LEU A 6 -10.40 4.42 -6.02
N ILE A 7 -11.58 3.84 -6.21
CA ILE A 7 -12.01 2.66 -5.46
C ILE A 7 -11.24 1.42 -5.89
N ASP A 8 -11.06 1.20 -7.19
CA ASP A 8 -10.27 0.06 -7.68
C ASP A 8 -8.82 0.17 -7.21
N LEU A 9 -8.23 1.38 -7.22
CA LEU A 9 -6.91 1.65 -6.66
C LEU A 9 -6.84 1.31 -5.17
N ALA A 10 -7.76 1.85 -4.37
CA ALA A 10 -7.77 1.63 -2.92
C ALA A 10 -8.00 0.15 -2.56
N CYS A 11 -8.87 -0.55 -3.29
CA CYS A 11 -9.12 -1.98 -3.08
C CYS A 11 -7.91 -2.83 -3.47
N GLY A 12 -7.31 -2.56 -4.63
CA GLY A 12 -6.11 -3.25 -5.09
C GLY A 12 -5.01 -3.15 -4.04
N ILE A 13 -4.82 -1.98 -3.45
CA ILE A 13 -3.70 -1.77 -2.53
C ILE A 13 -4.02 -2.19 -1.09
N SER A 14 -5.27 -2.04 -0.64
CA SER A 14 -5.72 -2.65 0.60
C SER A 14 -5.53 -4.17 0.57
N SER A 15 -5.67 -4.82 -0.59
CA SER A 15 -5.37 -6.26 -0.72
C SER A 15 -3.91 -6.61 -0.43
N ALA A 16 -2.96 -5.69 -0.66
CA ALA A 16 -1.56 -5.91 -0.28
C ALA A 16 -1.39 -6.07 1.24
N LEU A 17 -2.24 -5.40 2.04
CA LEU A 17 -2.25 -5.52 3.49
C LEU A 17 -2.79 -6.88 3.96
N ASP A 18 -3.64 -7.53 3.16
CA ASP A 18 -4.20 -8.84 3.49
C ASP A 18 -3.14 -9.96 3.45
N TYR A 19 -2.01 -9.74 2.77
CA TYR A 19 -0.88 -10.67 2.74
C TYR A 19 0.05 -10.55 3.97
N ILE A 20 -0.11 -9.51 4.79
CA ILE A 20 0.75 -9.28 5.96
C ILE A 20 0.49 -10.32 7.04
N SER A 21 -0.79 -10.66 7.28
CA SER A 21 -1.17 -11.73 8.21
C SER A 21 -2.44 -12.44 7.77
N PRO A 22 -2.48 -13.79 7.83
CA PRO A 22 -3.70 -14.57 7.65
C PRO A 22 -4.85 -14.15 8.59
N THR A 23 -4.53 -13.56 9.74
CA THR A 23 -5.53 -13.10 10.71
C THR A 23 -6.27 -11.84 10.26
N VAL A 24 -5.75 -11.09 9.29
CA VAL A 24 -6.37 -9.87 8.75
C VAL A 24 -6.86 -10.04 7.31
N THR A 25 -6.70 -11.20 6.67
CA THR A 25 -7.13 -11.41 5.27
C THR A 25 -8.61 -11.07 5.07
N GLY A 26 -8.88 -10.13 4.16
CA GLY A 26 -10.21 -9.60 3.85
C GLY A 26 -10.83 -8.72 4.94
N HIS A 27 -10.13 -8.42 6.04
CA HIS A 27 -10.61 -7.60 7.14
C HIS A 27 -10.92 -6.18 6.67
N HIS A 28 -9.92 -5.50 6.13
CA HIS A 28 -10.00 -4.11 5.67
C HIS A 28 -11.11 -3.92 4.63
N ARG A 29 -11.22 -4.86 3.68
CA ARG A 29 -12.31 -4.91 2.69
C ARG A 29 -13.69 -4.90 3.36
N ARG A 30 -13.88 -5.73 4.39
CA ARG A 30 -15.17 -5.85 5.08
C ARG A 30 -15.47 -4.65 5.95
N VAL A 31 -14.48 -4.10 6.64
CA VAL A 31 -14.63 -2.86 7.39
C VAL A 31 -15.03 -1.71 6.46
N GLY A 32 -14.38 -1.59 5.29
CA GLY A 32 -14.75 -0.63 4.26
C GLY A 32 -16.20 -0.78 3.76
N LEU A 33 -16.59 -1.99 3.36
CA LEU A 33 -17.96 -2.26 2.89
C LEU A 33 -19.03 -2.07 3.97
N ALA A 34 -18.77 -2.55 5.19
CA ALA A 34 -19.66 -2.35 6.33
C ALA A 34 -19.81 -0.86 6.67
N SER A 35 -18.72 -0.10 6.61
CA SER A 35 -18.74 1.35 6.82
C SER A 35 -19.63 2.06 5.80
N VAL A 36 -19.53 1.70 4.52
CA VAL A 36 -20.40 2.26 3.46
C VAL A 36 -21.87 1.89 3.70
N ALA A 37 -22.16 0.63 4.05
CA ALA A 37 -23.53 0.18 4.30
C ALA A 37 -24.16 0.92 5.48
N LEU A 38 -23.44 1.01 6.60
CA LEU A 38 -23.86 1.74 7.79
C LEU A 38 -24.04 3.24 7.51
N GLY A 39 -23.07 3.87 6.85
CA GLY A 39 -23.15 5.28 6.46
C GLY A 39 -24.35 5.56 5.56
N GLY A 40 -24.58 4.72 4.55
CA GLY A 40 -25.73 4.87 3.65
C GLY A 40 -27.06 4.75 4.39
N ARG A 41 -27.14 3.87 5.39
CA ARG A 41 -28.34 3.70 6.22
C ARG A 41 -28.58 4.87 7.18
N VAL A 42 -27.52 5.48 7.71
CA VAL A 42 -27.58 6.69 8.55
C VAL A 42 -27.87 7.96 7.72
N GLY A 43 -27.76 7.89 6.38
CA GLY A 43 -28.07 9.00 5.48
C GLY A 43 -26.87 9.85 5.11
N ILE A 44 -25.65 9.30 5.17
CA ILE A 44 -24.42 9.95 4.73
C ILE A 44 -24.43 10.07 3.20
N GLY A 45 -24.04 11.25 2.68
CA GLY A 45 -23.97 11.52 1.24
C GLY A 45 -22.82 10.80 0.54
N ALA A 46 -22.93 10.62 -0.78
CA ALA A 46 -22.00 9.79 -1.55
C ALA A 46 -20.52 10.19 -1.44
N SER A 47 -20.21 11.49 -1.44
CA SER A 47 -18.83 11.97 -1.25
C SER A 47 -18.21 11.44 0.06
N SER A 48 -18.96 11.52 1.17
CA SER A 48 -18.51 11.03 2.47
C SER A 48 -18.56 9.50 2.61
N LEU A 49 -19.34 8.81 1.77
CA LEU A 49 -19.27 7.35 1.67
C LEU A 49 -17.97 6.88 1.00
N VAL A 50 -17.44 7.65 0.03
CA VAL A 50 -16.12 7.38 -0.56
C VAL A 50 -15.04 7.56 0.52
N ASP A 51 -15.11 8.64 1.30
CA ASP A 51 -14.18 8.84 2.42
C ASP A 51 -14.26 7.72 3.46
N LEU A 52 -15.46 7.24 3.80
CA LEU A 52 -15.67 6.10 4.71
C LEU A 52 -15.07 4.81 4.17
N LEU A 53 -15.22 4.55 2.86
CA LEU A 53 -14.65 3.37 2.23
C LEU A 53 -13.12 3.43 2.30
N LEU A 54 -12.52 4.57 1.94
CA LEU A 54 -11.07 4.77 2.03
C LEU A 54 -10.58 4.63 3.47
N ALA A 55 -11.29 5.21 4.44
CA ALA A 55 -10.96 5.08 5.86
C ALA A 55 -11.02 3.62 6.31
N GLY A 56 -12.10 2.88 6.00
CA GLY A 56 -12.23 1.48 6.39
C GLY A 56 -11.19 0.57 5.73
N LEU A 57 -10.83 0.82 4.46
CA LEU A 57 -9.78 0.07 3.75
C LEU A 57 -8.36 0.32 4.29
N LEU A 58 -8.13 1.46 4.94
CA LEU A 58 -6.81 1.92 5.36
C LEU A 58 -6.70 2.19 6.88
N HIS A 59 -7.70 1.81 7.69
CA HIS A 59 -7.74 2.19 9.11
C HIS A 59 -6.55 1.67 9.92
N ASP A 60 -6.04 0.49 9.58
CA ASP A 60 -4.88 -0.13 10.23
C ASP A 60 -3.56 0.14 9.50
N ILE A 61 -3.51 1.05 8.52
CA ILE A 61 -2.28 1.31 7.74
C ILE A 61 -1.08 1.72 8.61
N GLY A 62 -1.37 2.37 9.75
CA GLY A 62 -0.35 2.78 10.72
C GLY A 62 0.30 1.60 11.45
N ALA A 63 -0.41 0.50 11.66
CA ALA A 63 0.11 -0.67 12.36
C ALA A 63 1.19 -1.38 11.53
N PHE A 64 1.08 -1.31 10.20
CA PHE A 64 1.99 -2.00 9.28
C PHE A 64 3.25 -1.21 8.91
N SER A 65 3.22 0.11 9.13
CA SER A 65 4.27 1.04 8.69
C SER A 65 5.38 1.26 9.72
N MET A 66 5.18 0.86 10.98
CA MET A 66 6.17 1.04 12.06
C MET A 66 6.51 -0.27 12.79
N ASP A 67 6.53 -1.39 12.08
CA ASP A 67 7.22 -2.63 12.49
C ASP A 67 8.75 -2.42 12.57
N LEU A 68 9.23 -1.27 13.07
CA LEU A 68 10.53 -1.18 13.69
C LEU A 68 10.48 -2.12 14.88
N ALA A 69 11.11 -3.28 14.73
CA ALA A 69 11.56 -4.09 15.85
C ALA A 69 12.44 -3.20 16.75
N LEU A 70 11.80 -2.51 17.70
CA LEU A 70 12.42 -1.99 18.90
C LEU A 70 12.22 -3.07 19.95
N ASP A 71 13.27 -3.88 20.12
CA ASP A 71 13.58 -4.68 21.30
C ASP A 71 12.45 -4.85 22.33
N GLY A 72 11.63 -5.89 22.15
CA GLY A 72 11.04 -6.62 23.27
C GLY A 72 10.06 -5.87 24.18
N LEU A 73 9.27 -4.92 23.67
CA LEU A 73 8.16 -4.35 24.43
C LEU A 73 6.80 -4.87 23.95
N SER A 74 5.95 -5.11 24.93
CA SER A 74 4.72 -5.89 24.95
C SER A 74 3.60 -5.35 24.06
N PHE A 75 2.86 -6.28 23.45
CA PHE A 75 1.60 -6.19 22.70
C PHE A 75 0.39 -5.53 23.42
N ASP A 76 0.61 -4.71 24.44
CA ASP A 76 -0.45 -4.10 25.26
C ASP A 76 -0.40 -2.55 25.30
N ALA A 77 0.45 -1.91 24.48
CA ALA A 77 0.50 -0.43 24.35
C ALA A 77 -0.14 0.12 23.05
N ASP A 78 -0.66 -0.75 22.17
CA ASP A 78 -0.56 -0.55 20.71
C ASP A 78 -1.74 0.08 19.96
N LEU A 79 -2.93 0.30 20.57
CA LEU A 79 -4.14 0.68 19.79
C LEU A 79 -4.29 2.18 19.46
N GLU A 80 -3.80 3.09 20.31
CA GLU A 80 -3.86 4.54 20.02
C GLU A 80 -2.69 4.99 19.14
N GLU A 81 -1.57 4.28 19.22
CA GLU A 81 -0.34 4.65 18.50
C GLU A 81 -0.49 4.44 16.99
N HIS A 82 -1.11 3.33 16.55
CA HIS A 82 -1.28 3.09 15.11
C HIS A 82 -2.28 4.03 14.44
N ALA A 83 -3.34 4.43 15.14
CA ALA A 83 -4.31 5.40 14.63
C ALA A 83 -3.67 6.77 14.36
N VAL A 84 -2.76 7.21 15.25
CA VAL A 84 -1.98 8.45 15.09
C VAL A 84 -1.00 8.35 13.92
N VAL A 85 -0.32 7.22 13.78
CA VAL A 85 0.60 6.95 12.65
C VAL A 85 -0.18 6.95 11.34
N GLY A 86 -1.30 6.25 11.28
CA GLY A 86 -2.19 6.21 10.12
C GLY A 86 -2.66 7.60 9.73
N TYR A 87 -3.13 8.40 10.69
CA TYR A 87 -3.47 9.81 10.46
C TYR A 87 -2.33 10.60 9.81
N ARG A 88 -1.10 10.48 10.34
CA ARG A 88 0.06 11.21 9.80
C ARG A 88 0.44 10.77 8.39
N LEU A 89 0.31 9.49 8.07
CA LEU A 89 0.57 8.97 6.72
C LEU A 89 -0.43 9.52 5.70
N LEU A 90 -1.70 9.63 6.11
CA LEU A 90 -2.83 9.93 5.23
C LEU A 90 -3.11 11.44 5.07
N ARG A 91 -2.91 12.24 6.13
CA ARG A 91 -3.41 13.62 6.21
C ARG A 91 -2.90 14.57 5.13
N ASP A 92 -1.69 14.34 4.62
CA ASP A 92 -1.04 15.23 3.65
C ASP A 92 -1.46 14.91 2.21
N HIS A 93 -2.23 13.84 2.00
CA HIS A 93 -2.67 13.42 0.67
C HIS A 93 -4.07 13.97 0.35
N PRO A 94 -4.28 14.68 -0.79
CA PRO A 94 -5.53 15.39 -1.08
C PRO A 94 -6.79 14.51 -1.06
N PHE A 95 -6.69 13.25 -1.47
CA PHE A 95 -7.81 12.30 -1.46
C PHE A 95 -8.01 11.57 -0.13
N LEU A 96 -7.07 11.69 0.81
CA LEU A 96 -7.09 10.93 2.06
C LEU A 96 -7.14 11.83 3.30
N GLU A 97 -7.10 13.15 3.14
CA GLU A 97 -7.15 14.11 4.26
C GLU A 97 -8.37 13.86 5.16
N ARG A 98 -9.56 13.71 4.58
CA ARG A 98 -10.78 13.49 5.36
C ARG A 98 -10.84 12.09 5.97
N ALA A 99 -10.44 11.07 5.22
CA ALA A 99 -10.29 9.70 5.71
C ALA A 99 -9.28 9.62 6.87
N SER A 100 -8.20 10.41 6.84
CA SER A 100 -7.16 10.42 7.89
C SER A 100 -7.72 10.75 9.27
N ARG A 101 -8.73 11.63 9.34
CA ARG A 101 -9.37 12.01 10.62
C ARG A 101 -10.27 10.90 11.14
N MET A 102 -10.90 10.14 10.26
CA MET A 102 -11.65 8.95 10.65
C MET A 102 -10.71 7.90 11.21
N VAL A 103 -9.58 7.69 10.54
CA VAL A 103 -8.50 6.79 10.96
C VAL A 103 -7.91 7.24 12.30
N LEU A 104 -7.74 8.54 12.57
CA LEU A 104 -7.27 9.02 13.87
C LEU A 104 -8.18 8.60 15.04
N TYR A 105 -9.50 8.59 14.80
CA TYR A 105 -10.50 8.49 15.85
C TYR A 105 -11.28 7.16 15.84
N HIS A 106 -10.87 6.19 15.03
CA HIS A 106 -11.64 4.95 14.86
C HIS A 106 -11.65 4.03 16.09
N HIS A 107 -10.80 4.25 17.10
CA HIS A 107 -10.88 3.56 18.40
C HIS A 107 -11.62 4.36 19.48
N THR A 108 -11.98 5.61 19.21
CA THR A 108 -12.56 6.53 20.20
C THR A 108 -14.05 6.26 20.43
N SER A 109 -14.47 6.22 21.71
CA SER A 109 -15.87 6.02 22.09
C SER A 109 -16.76 7.21 21.67
N TRP A 110 -18.05 6.97 21.42
CA TRP A 110 -18.99 8.04 21.09
C TRP A 110 -19.07 9.14 22.16
N ARG A 111 -18.95 8.78 23.43
CA ARG A 111 -18.91 9.73 24.55
C ARG A 111 -17.71 10.69 24.41
N ASP A 112 -16.54 10.15 24.15
CA ASP A 112 -15.30 10.94 24.05
C ASP A 112 -15.26 11.76 22.75
N LEU A 113 -15.75 11.18 21.64
CA LEU A 113 -15.96 11.90 20.39
C LEU A 113 -16.87 13.12 20.57
N ARG A 114 -17.90 13.04 21.43
CA ARG A 114 -18.77 14.19 21.72
C ARG A 114 -18.08 15.28 22.53
N VAL A 115 -17.02 14.95 23.28
CA VAL A 115 -16.17 15.93 23.94
C VAL A 115 -15.28 16.62 22.90
N ILE A 116 -14.58 15.83 22.07
CA ILE A 116 -13.75 16.33 20.95
C ILE A 116 -14.58 17.18 19.97
N ARG A 117 -15.85 16.82 19.74
CA ARG A 117 -16.77 17.57 18.89
C ARG A 117 -16.95 19.02 19.30
N GLN A 118 -16.79 19.36 20.58
CA GLN A 118 -16.84 20.75 21.00
C GLN A 118 -15.70 21.58 20.36
N GLU A 119 -14.70 20.92 19.76
CA GLU A 119 -13.53 21.47 19.07
C GLU A 119 -13.46 21.09 17.56
N GLY A 120 -14.46 20.38 16.96
CA GLY A 120 -14.34 19.81 15.59
C GLY A 120 -15.63 19.56 14.78
N ASP A 121 -15.48 19.02 13.56
CA ASP A 121 -16.59 18.73 12.61
C ASP A 121 -17.44 17.51 13.05
N ARG A 122 -18.75 17.74 13.26
CA ARG A 122 -19.71 16.74 13.72
C ARG A 122 -19.81 15.54 12.78
N GLU A 123 -19.77 15.78 11.47
CA GLU A 123 -19.94 14.70 10.50
C GLU A 123 -18.73 13.75 10.57
N THR A 124 -17.51 14.27 10.47
CA THR A 124 -16.28 13.47 10.55
C THR A 124 -16.20 12.56 11.78
N LEU A 125 -16.66 13.02 12.95
CA LEU A 125 -16.64 12.22 14.18
C LEU A 125 -17.68 11.10 14.17
N LEU A 126 -18.84 11.31 13.53
CA LEU A 126 -19.80 10.22 13.30
C LEU A 126 -19.23 9.21 12.30
N LEU A 127 -18.54 9.66 11.26
CA LEU A 127 -17.87 8.79 10.29
C LEU A 127 -16.78 7.93 10.96
N ALA A 128 -16.00 8.50 11.89
CA ALA A 128 -15.05 7.73 12.70
C ALA A 128 -15.73 6.65 13.55
N ASN A 129 -16.89 6.97 14.17
CA ASN A 129 -17.65 6.01 14.96
C ASN A 129 -18.30 4.90 14.10
N ILE A 130 -18.62 5.19 12.84
CA ILE A 130 -19.02 4.18 11.84
C ILE A 130 -17.88 3.19 11.59
N VAL A 131 -16.67 3.68 11.32
CA VAL A 131 -15.49 2.81 11.11
C VAL A 131 -15.22 1.96 12.36
N ASN A 132 -15.30 2.54 13.56
CA ASN A 132 -15.18 1.81 14.83
C ASN A 132 -16.16 0.62 14.93
N LEU A 133 -17.45 0.88 14.66
CA LEU A 133 -18.45 -0.20 14.75
C LEU A 133 -18.23 -1.27 13.68
N ALA A 134 -17.91 -0.85 12.45
CA ALA A 134 -17.64 -1.78 11.36
C ALA A 134 -16.45 -2.71 11.67
N ASP A 135 -15.35 -2.15 12.19
CA ASP A 135 -14.19 -2.91 12.68
C ASP A 135 -14.59 -3.89 13.79
N ARG A 136 -15.26 -3.39 14.83
CA ARG A 136 -15.71 -4.22 15.97
C ARG A 136 -16.58 -5.39 15.53
N VAL A 137 -17.51 -5.17 14.59
CA VAL A 137 -18.38 -6.22 14.04
C VAL A 137 -17.57 -7.28 13.30
N ASP A 138 -16.55 -6.91 12.53
CA ASP A 138 -15.68 -7.89 11.86
C ASP A 138 -14.85 -8.69 12.86
N ILE A 139 -14.29 -8.03 13.88
CA ILE A 139 -13.52 -8.69 14.95
C ILE A 139 -14.40 -9.70 15.70
N LEU A 140 -15.62 -9.33 16.10
CA LEU A 140 -16.54 -10.22 16.81
C LEU A 140 -16.87 -11.49 16.01
N ARG A 141 -16.87 -11.41 14.68
CA ARG A 141 -17.01 -12.59 13.81
C ARG A 141 -15.82 -13.56 13.87
N ARG A 142 -14.61 -13.07 14.17
CA ARG A 142 -13.35 -13.82 14.09
C ARG A 142 -12.91 -14.49 15.41
N VAL A 143 -13.51 -14.15 16.55
CA VAL A 143 -13.11 -14.71 17.87
C VAL A 143 -13.69 -16.12 18.08
N GLY A 144 -12.86 -17.17 17.96
CA GLY A 144 -13.22 -18.56 18.31
C GLY A 144 -12.89 -19.62 17.24
N LYS A 145 -13.06 -20.92 17.57
CA LYS A 145 -12.82 -22.05 16.63
C LYS A 145 -14.02 -22.37 15.71
N ALA A 146 -15.15 -21.70 15.90
CA ALA A 146 -16.31 -21.73 15.01
C ALA A 146 -16.81 -20.28 14.91
N ALA A 147 -17.07 -19.79 13.70
CA ALA A 147 -17.67 -18.47 13.50
C ALA A 147 -18.92 -18.36 14.40
N HIS A 148 -19.03 -17.28 15.16
CA HIS A 148 -20.29 -16.98 15.84
C HIS A 148 -21.42 -17.01 14.80
N GLU A 149 -22.54 -17.64 15.17
CA GLU A 149 -23.76 -17.47 14.38
C GLU A 149 -24.06 -15.97 14.35
N ARG A 150 -24.49 -15.44 13.19
CA ARG A 150 -24.81 -14.01 12.98
C ARG A 150 -25.59 -13.40 14.16
N ARG A 151 -26.45 -14.22 14.76
CA ARG A 151 -27.25 -13.91 15.93
C ARG A 151 -26.46 -13.49 17.17
N ASP A 152 -25.32 -14.11 17.47
CA ASP A 152 -24.50 -13.77 18.62
C ASP A 152 -23.86 -12.39 18.47
N VAL A 153 -23.41 -12.07 17.24
CA VAL A 153 -22.86 -10.74 16.92
C VAL A 153 -23.96 -9.70 17.05
N GLU A 154 -25.15 -9.97 16.53
CA GLU A 154 -26.32 -9.08 16.69
C GLU A 154 -26.66 -8.82 18.16
N LEU A 155 -26.72 -9.87 18.98
CA LEU A 155 -27.01 -9.76 20.41
C LEU A 155 -25.93 -8.97 21.15
N THR A 156 -24.66 -9.18 20.79
CA THR A 156 -23.52 -8.47 21.38
C THR A 156 -23.60 -6.98 21.04
N VAL A 157 -23.82 -6.63 19.77
CA VAL A 157 -23.92 -5.23 19.32
C VAL A 157 -25.16 -4.56 19.91
N ALA A 158 -26.29 -5.28 20.04
CA ALA A 158 -27.49 -4.76 20.72
C ALA A 158 -27.27 -4.46 22.20
N GLY A 159 -26.28 -5.12 22.83
CA GLY A 159 -25.85 -4.84 24.20
C GLY A 159 -24.91 -3.63 24.34
N PHE A 160 -24.40 -3.07 23.24
CA PHE A 160 -23.53 -1.90 23.30
C PHE A 160 -24.29 -0.65 23.74
N GLY A 161 -23.67 0.10 24.66
CA GLY A 161 -24.26 1.33 25.19
C GLY A 161 -24.11 2.53 24.24
N SER A 162 -25.02 3.50 24.38
CA SER A 162 -24.97 4.78 23.65
C SER A 162 -23.80 5.69 24.01
N ASP A 163 -22.93 5.24 24.92
CA ASP A 163 -21.65 5.88 25.22
C ASP A 163 -20.53 5.39 24.30
N LEU A 164 -20.63 4.16 23.78
CA LEU A 164 -19.63 3.59 22.86
C LEU A 164 -19.96 3.96 21.42
N TYR A 165 -21.23 3.89 21.04
CA TYR A 165 -21.69 4.11 19.67
C TYR A 165 -22.86 5.08 19.60
N ALA A 166 -22.94 5.84 18.52
CA ALA A 166 -24.06 6.72 18.25
C ALA A 166 -25.39 5.91 18.19
N PRO A 167 -26.47 6.35 18.85
CA PRO A 167 -27.74 5.61 18.85
C PRO A 167 -28.31 5.36 17.44
N GLU A 168 -28.16 6.33 16.53
CA GLU A 168 -28.52 6.19 15.11
C GLU A 168 -27.74 5.10 14.39
N LEU A 169 -26.47 4.90 14.77
CA LEU A 169 -25.60 3.90 14.17
C LEU A 169 -25.97 2.47 14.63
N LEU A 170 -26.25 2.29 15.92
CA LEU A 170 -26.73 1.01 16.45
C LEU A 170 -28.06 0.60 15.83
N ARG A 171 -28.98 1.56 15.62
CA ARG A 171 -30.24 1.31 14.91
C ARG A 171 -29.99 0.91 13.45
N ALA A 172 -29.11 1.64 12.76
CA ALA A 172 -28.77 1.34 11.37
C ALA A 172 -28.19 -0.07 11.21
N PHE A 173 -27.29 -0.49 12.10
CA PHE A 173 -26.76 -1.86 12.10
C PHE A 173 -27.87 -2.90 12.29
N ALA A 174 -28.74 -2.73 13.30
CA ALA A 174 -29.82 -3.67 13.58
C ALA A 174 -30.76 -3.86 12.37
N GLU A 175 -31.14 -2.77 11.71
CA GLU A 175 -32.01 -2.81 10.52
C GLU A 175 -31.33 -3.49 9.32
N LEU A 176 -30.04 -3.24 9.10
CA LEU A 176 -29.28 -3.85 8.00
C LEU A 176 -29.04 -5.36 8.24
N ALA A 177 -28.80 -5.75 9.48
CA ALA A 177 -28.62 -7.14 9.90
C ALA A 177 -29.92 -7.93 9.75
N GLU A 178 -31.04 -7.40 10.26
CA GLU A 178 -32.37 -8.01 10.15
C GLU A 178 -32.86 -8.07 8.69
N GLY A 179 -32.58 -7.02 7.91
CA GLY A 179 -32.92 -6.96 6.48
C GLY A 179 -32.12 -7.92 5.59
N GLY A 180 -31.12 -8.63 6.13
CA GLY A 180 -30.34 -9.63 5.42
C GLY A 180 -29.34 -9.07 4.40
N ILE A 181 -29.15 -7.75 4.33
CA ILE A 181 -28.23 -7.09 3.39
C ILE A 181 -26.81 -7.03 3.97
N PHE A 182 -26.68 -6.83 5.29
CA PHE A 182 -25.37 -6.66 5.93
C PHE A 182 -24.46 -7.87 5.77
N TRP A 183 -24.98 -9.06 6.06
CA TRP A 183 -24.17 -10.28 6.15
C TRP A 183 -23.56 -10.70 4.82
N PRO A 184 -24.28 -10.75 3.69
CA PRO A 184 -23.66 -11.01 2.39
C PRO A 184 -22.52 -10.05 2.06
N LEU A 185 -22.64 -8.76 2.43
CA LEU A 185 -21.59 -7.77 2.15
C LEU A 185 -20.25 -8.09 2.84
N VAL A 186 -20.32 -8.62 4.06
CA VAL A 186 -19.14 -8.96 4.86
C VAL A 186 -18.77 -10.45 4.79
N GLU A 187 -19.56 -11.31 4.18
CA GLU A 187 -19.25 -12.75 4.08
C GLU A 187 -18.76 -13.14 2.69
N GLU A 188 -19.24 -12.49 1.63
CA GLU A 188 -18.90 -12.82 0.24
C GLU A 188 -17.55 -12.18 -0.15
N MET A 189 -16.48 -12.97 -0.07
CA MET A 189 -15.11 -12.51 -0.38
C MET A 189 -14.75 -12.59 -1.86
N ASP A 190 -15.37 -13.51 -2.61
CA ASP A 190 -15.05 -13.73 -4.02
C ASP A 190 -15.61 -12.62 -4.94
N ARG A 191 -16.61 -11.88 -4.45
CA ARG A 191 -17.24 -10.81 -5.22
C ARG A 191 -16.37 -9.54 -5.23
N PRO A 192 -16.07 -8.94 -6.39
CA PRO A 192 -15.34 -7.68 -6.44
C PRO A 192 -16.09 -6.55 -5.71
N VAL A 193 -15.38 -5.76 -4.89
CA VAL A 193 -15.95 -4.64 -4.11
C VAL A 193 -16.78 -3.71 -5.00
N ARG A 194 -16.29 -3.42 -6.21
CA ARG A 194 -16.99 -2.57 -7.19
C ARG A 194 -18.39 -3.04 -7.54
N GLU A 195 -18.67 -4.34 -7.52
CA GLU A 195 -19.99 -4.90 -7.82
C GLU A 195 -20.98 -4.75 -6.66
N MET A 196 -20.48 -4.36 -5.50
CA MET A 196 -21.23 -4.23 -4.25
C MET A 196 -21.53 -2.76 -3.92
N LEU A 197 -20.98 -1.82 -4.70
CA LEU A 197 -21.13 -0.38 -4.51
C LEU A 197 -22.10 0.23 -5.54
N SER A 198 -22.72 1.35 -5.19
CA SER A 198 -23.53 2.12 -6.15
C SER A 198 -22.63 2.79 -7.20
N ARG A 199 -23.18 3.04 -8.39
CA ARG A 199 -22.45 3.69 -9.50
C ARG A 199 -21.87 5.04 -9.11
N GLU A 200 -22.61 5.81 -8.32
CA GLU A 200 -22.18 7.13 -7.83
C GLU A 200 -20.83 7.07 -7.06
N LEU A 201 -20.58 5.99 -6.32
CA LEU A 201 -19.30 5.80 -5.60
C LEU A 201 -18.16 5.39 -6.52
N LEU A 202 -18.47 4.78 -7.67
CA LEU A 202 -17.48 4.28 -8.64
C LEU A 202 -17.03 5.34 -9.65
N ASP A 203 -17.78 6.45 -9.75
CA ASP A 203 -17.53 7.53 -10.72
C ASP A 203 -16.36 8.45 -10.30
N VAL A 204 -15.78 8.26 -9.11
CA VAL A 204 -14.59 8.99 -8.69
C VAL A 204 -13.36 8.46 -9.42
N ARG A 205 -12.92 9.22 -10.42
CA ARG A 205 -11.76 8.95 -11.25
C ARG A 205 -10.55 9.79 -10.83
N ILE A 206 -9.37 9.20 -10.94
CA ILE A 206 -8.09 9.88 -10.75
C ILE A 206 -7.32 9.90 -12.07
N THR A 207 -6.77 11.05 -12.40
CA THR A 207 -5.95 11.23 -13.60
C THR A 207 -4.59 10.55 -13.43
N PRO A 208 -3.82 10.33 -14.52
CA PRO A 208 -2.46 9.82 -14.43
C PRO A 208 -1.55 10.63 -13.50
N ASP A 209 -1.69 11.95 -13.46
CA ASP A 209 -0.88 12.81 -12.59
C ASP A 209 -1.29 12.63 -11.12
N GLN A 210 -2.60 12.58 -10.84
CA GLN A 210 -3.11 12.28 -9.49
C GLN A 210 -2.71 10.87 -9.03
N LEU A 211 -2.65 9.89 -9.93
CA LEU A 211 -2.22 8.54 -9.63
C LEU A 211 -0.72 8.49 -9.30
N ILE A 212 0.11 9.27 -9.98
CA ILE A 212 1.52 9.41 -9.63
C ILE A 212 1.66 10.05 -8.24
N ASP A 213 0.91 11.11 -7.96
CA ASP A 213 0.90 11.73 -6.62
C ASP A 213 0.45 10.73 -5.54
N PHE A 214 -0.57 9.93 -5.84
CA PHE A 214 -1.05 8.85 -4.97
C PHE A 214 0.02 7.77 -4.77
N SER A 215 0.76 7.39 -5.80
CA SER A 215 1.80 6.37 -5.68
C SER A 215 2.92 6.77 -4.70
N GLY A 216 3.19 8.07 -4.54
CA GLY A 216 4.12 8.58 -3.53
C GLY A 216 3.66 8.31 -2.09
N PHE A 217 2.36 8.19 -1.83
CA PHE A 217 1.86 7.70 -0.53
C PHE A 217 2.25 6.23 -0.30
N PHE A 218 2.12 5.37 -1.30
CA PHE A 218 2.49 3.96 -1.16
C PHE A 218 4.00 3.74 -1.08
N THR A 219 4.78 4.51 -1.83
CA THR A 219 6.23 4.54 -1.67
C THR A 219 6.60 4.79 -0.22
N ARG A 220 5.98 5.79 0.45
CA ARG A 220 6.23 6.04 1.89
C ARG A 220 5.89 4.84 2.77
N ILE A 221 4.78 4.15 2.53
CA ILE A 221 4.39 2.97 3.33
C ILE A 221 5.43 1.84 3.18
N ILE A 222 5.85 1.53 1.94
CA ILE A 222 6.86 0.50 1.65
C ILE A 222 8.21 0.90 2.27
N ASP A 223 8.60 2.16 2.09
CA ASP A 223 9.88 2.72 2.52
C ASP A 223 9.98 2.82 4.05
N PHE A 224 8.87 3.00 4.75
CA PHE A 224 8.87 3.14 6.22
C PHE A 224 8.88 1.79 6.94
N ARG A 225 8.54 0.70 6.26
CA ARG A 225 8.60 -0.67 6.80
C ARG A 225 10.00 -1.16 7.09
N SER A 226 11.01 -0.67 6.38
CA SER A 226 12.40 -1.10 6.56
C SER A 226 13.34 0.08 6.39
N ARG A 227 14.36 0.15 7.24
CA ARG A 227 15.42 1.17 7.08
C ARG A 227 16.17 1.02 5.76
N HIS A 228 16.11 -0.14 5.13
CA HIS A 228 16.79 -0.46 3.87
C HIS A 228 16.03 0.04 2.64
N THR A 229 14.71 0.23 2.74
CA THR A 229 13.88 0.67 1.61
C THR A 229 13.67 2.17 1.57
N ALA A 230 13.90 2.89 2.68
CA ALA A 230 13.64 4.32 2.88
C ALA A 230 14.07 5.30 1.76
N THR A 231 15.04 4.92 0.93
CA THR A 231 15.51 5.73 -0.22
C THR A 231 15.55 4.94 -1.53
N HIS A 232 15.37 3.63 -1.48
CA HIS A 232 15.60 2.77 -2.63
C HIS A 232 14.57 3.05 -3.74
N THR A 233 13.29 3.01 -3.39
CA THR A 233 12.16 3.21 -4.31
C THR A 233 12.27 4.53 -5.08
N ALA A 234 12.58 5.62 -4.39
CA ALA A 234 12.77 6.93 -5.02
C ALA A 234 13.94 6.93 -6.02
N GLY A 235 15.04 6.27 -5.67
CA GLY A 235 16.21 6.14 -6.55
C GLY A 235 15.91 5.32 -7.81
N VAL A 236 15.21 4.19 -7.66
CA VAL A 236 14.82 3.33 -8.78
C VAL A 236 13.87 4.05 -9.71
N ALA A 237 12.80 4.67 -9.17
CA ALA A 237 11.81 5.37 -9.98
C ALA A 237 12.41 6.50 -10.82
N GLU A 238 13.30 7.30 -10.24
CA GLU A 238 13.93 8.40 -10.97
C GLU A 238 14.96 7.92 -12.00
N THR A 239 15.73 6.87 -11.65
CA THR A 239 16.66 6.22 -12.57
C THR A 239 15.91 5.63 -13.78
N ALA A 240 14.81 4.93 -13.54
CA ALA A 240 13.99 4.30 -14.57
C ALA A 240 13.37 5.34 -15.52
N VAL A 241 12.84 6.44 -15.00
CA VAL A 241 12.27 7.53 -15.83
C VAL A 241 13.35 8.19 -16.70
N LEU A 242 14.55 8.42 -16.16
CA LEU A 242 15.65 8.98 -16.94
C LEU A 242 16.11 8.01 -18.04
N LEU A 243 16.19 6.71 -17.75
CA LEU A 243 16.50 5.68 -18.75
C LEU A 243 15.40 5.57 -19.82
N ALA A 244 14.13 5.60 -19.45
CA ALA A 244 13.00 5.62 -20.38
C ALA A 244 13.10 6.81 -21.35
N ARG A 245 13.38 8.01 -20.83
CA ARG A 245 13.61 9.19 -21.66
C ARG A 245 14.80 9.00 -22.63
N LEU A 246 15.91 8.44 -22.15
CA LEU A 246 17.10 8.19 -22.99
C LEU A 246 16.84 7.13 -24.05
N ALA A 247 15.98 6.14 -23.76
CA ALA A 247 15.54 5.12 -24.70
C ALA A 247 14.49 5.62 -25.72
N GLY A 248 14.08 6.89 -25.64
CA GLY A 248 13.14 7.51 -26.56
C GLY A 248 11.66 7.30 -26.23
N MET A 249 11.34 6.84 -25.02
CA MET A 249 9.95 6.70 -24.56
C MET A 249 9.29 8.08 -24.44
N ASP A 250 8.01 8.18 -24.81
CA ASP A 250 7.25 9.43 -24.79
C ASP A 250 6.88 9.87 -23.35
N GLU A 251 6.25 11.04 -23.19
CA GLU A 251 5.87 11.55 -21.87
C GLU A 251 4.85 10.65 -21.15
N ARG A 252 3.97 9.98 -21.88
CA ARG A 252 2.97 9.08 -21.32
C ARG A 252 3.65 7.83 -20.78
N GLU A 253 4.58 7.26 -21.54
CA GLU A 253 5.39 6.12 -21.16
C GLU A 253 6.32 6.47 -19.98
N GLN A 254 6.91 7.67 -19.94
CA GLN A 254 7.69 8.15 -18.79
C GLN A 254 6.83 8.26 -17.52
N LYS A 255 5.57 8.69 -17.62
CA LYS A 255 4.63 8.72 -16.49
C LYS A 255 4.30 7.30 -16.00
N ALA A 256 4.05 6.37 -16.92
CA ALA A 256 3.85 4.95 -16.57
C ALA A 256 5.10 4.34 -15.92
N MET A 257 6.29 4.69 -16.40
CA MET A 257 7.57 4.25 -15.85
C MET A 257 7.77 4.77 -14.42
N ARG A 258 7.42 6.03 -14.16
CA ARG A 258 7.45 6.59 -12.80
C ARG A 258 6.55 5.81 -11.86
N LEU A 259 5.33 5.52 -12.30
CA LEU A 259 4.37 4.76 -11.51
C LEU A 259 4.87 3.33 -11.25
N ALA A 260 5.44 2.67 -12.26
CA ALA A 260 6.04 1.34 -12.13
C ALA A 260 7.20 1.36 -11.12
N GLY A 261 8.10 2.34 -11.22
CA GLY A 261 9.18 2.53 -10.26
C GLY A 261 8.72 2.78 -8.83
N ASN A 262 7.66 3.58 -8.64
CA ASN A 262 7.12 3.85 -7.31
C ASN A 262 6.45 2.63 -6.65
N LEU A 263 6.00 1.66 -7.46
CA LEU A 263 5.20 0.51 -7.01
C LEU A 263 5.88 -0.85 -7.19
N HIS A 264 7.09 -0.92 -7.77
CA HIS A 264 7.78 -2.19 -8.08
C HIS A 264 7.93 -3.10 -6.85
N ASP A 265 8.07 -2.48 -5.68
CA ASP A 265 8.27 -3.13 -4.39
C ASP A 265 7.01 -3.19 -3.51
N ILE A 266 5.82 -2.89 -4.04
CA ILE A 266 4.57 -2.90 -3.24
C ILE A 266 4.30 -4.25 -2.58
N GLY A 267 4.75 -5.34 -3.21
CA GLY A 267 4.64 -6.67 -2.62
C GLY A 267 5.51 -6.91 -1.38
N LYS A 268 6.50 -6.04 -1.09
CA LYS A 268 7.30 -6.13 0.15
C LYS A 268 6.47 -5.89 1.40
N LEU A 269 5.26 -5.32 1.25
CA LEU A 269 4.29 -5.25 2.35
C LEU A 269 4.00 -6.66 2.91
N ALA A 270 3.90 -7.68 2.04
CA ALA A 270 3.68 -9.07 2.43
C ALA A 270 4.90 -9.75 3.08
N VAL A 271 6.09 -9.16 3.00
CA VAL A 271 7.32 -9.77 3.50
C VAL A 271 7.54 -9.37 4.96
N PRO A 272 7.77 -10.33 5.88
CA PRO A 272 8.09 -10.03 7.27
C PRO A 272 9.33 -9.13 7.42
N THR A 273 9.25 -8.10 8.27
CA THR A 273 10.36 -7.14 8.49
C THR A 273 11.62 -7.84 8.99
N VAL A 274 11.49 -8.89 9.82
CA VAL A 274 12.60 -9.76 10.25
C VAL A 274 13.41 -10.33 9.09
N LEU A 275 12.80 -10.59 7.92
CA LEU A 275 13.51 -11.04 6.73
C LEU A 275 14.10 -9.86 5.95
N LEU A 276 13.36 -8.75 5.84
CA LEU A 276 13.83 -7.53 5.15
C LEU A 276 15.05 -6.90 5.82
N ASP A 277 15.09 -6.92 7.16
CA ASP A 277 16.13 -6.32 7.99
C ASP A 277 17.14 -7.34 8.53
N LYS A 278 17.12 -8.60 8.03
CA LYS A 278 18.00 -9.65 8.51
C LYS A 278 19.48 -9.25 8.36
N PRO A 279 20.28 -9.23 9.45
CA PRO A 279 21.70 -8.94 9.36
C PRO A 279 22.44 -10.17 8.80
N GLY A 280 22.58 -10.26 7.48
CA GLY A 280 23.32 -11.32 6.81
C GLY A 280 22.63 -11.85 5.55
N ALA A 281 23.10 -13.00 5.06
CA ALA A 281 22.46 -13.68 3.95
C ALA A 281 21.16 -14.36 4.40
N LEU A 282 20.17 -14.37 3.50
CA LEU A 282 18.99 -15.22 3.61
C LEU A 282 19.41 -16.67 3.32
N ASP A 283 18.82 -17.63 4.03
CA ASP A 283 18.85 -19.03 3.60
C ASP A 283 17.89 -19.26 2.42
N ASP A 284 17.87 -20.48 1.87
CA ASP A 284 17.08 -20.79 0.68
C ASP A 284 15.57 -20.62 0.91
N ASP A 285 15.07 -20.98 2.09
CA ASP A 285 13.63 -20.89 2.43
C ASP A 285 13.21 -19.43 2.66
N GLU A 286 14.04 -18.66 3.36
CA GLU A 286 13.87 -17.23 3.54
C GLU A 286 13.94 -16.48 2.21
N TYR A 287 14.85 -16.88 1.32
CA TYR A 287 14.99 -16.28 0.00
C TYR A 287 13.76 -16.54 -0.87
N VAL A 288 13.18 -17.74 -0.83
CA VAL A 288 11.90 -18.05 -1.50
C VAL A 288 10.80 -17.13 -0.99
N ARG A 289 10.67 -16.94 0.31
CA ARG A 289 9.66 -16.03 0.90
C ARG A 289 9.85 -14.57 0.48
N VAL A 290 11.09 -14.10 0.39
CA VAL A 290 11.36 -12.73 -0.08
C VAL A 290 11.03 -12.58 -1.56
N LYS A 291 11.26 -13.60 -2.41
CA LYS A 291 10.90 -13.55 -3.83
C LYS A 291 9.42 -13.36 -4.10
N ASP A 292 8.56 -13.85 -3.21
CA ASP A 292 7.11 -13.78 -3.36
C ASP A 292 6.58 -12.33 -3.47
N HIS A 293 7.36 -11.32 -3.04
CA HIS A 293 6.98 -9.92 -3.23
C HIS A 293 6.73 -9.57 -4.71
N ALA A 294 7.44 -10.18 -5.66
CA ALA A 294 7.21 -9.93 -7.08
C ALA A 294 5.87 -10.52 -7.55
N THR A 295 5.49 -11.68 -7.01
CA THR A 295 4.17 -12.30 -7.25
C THR A 295 3.05 -11.44 -6.65
N VAL A 296 3.20 -11.03 -5.38
CA VAL A 296 2.22 -10.16 -4.69
C VAL A 296 2.10 -8.81 -5.40
N CYS A 297 3.20 -8.22 -5.86
CA CYS A 297 3.18 -7.02 -6.71
C CYS A 297 2.25 -7.23 -7.91
N ALA A 298 2.40 -8.34 -8.63
CA ALA A 298 1.61 -8.62 -9.82
C ALA A 298 0.13 -8.81 -9.48
N GLU A 299 -0.18 -9.51 -8.39
CA GLU A 299 -1.56 -9.73 -7.93
C GLU A 299 -2.24 -8.40 -7.58
N VAL A 300 -1.55 -7.55 -6.81
CA VAL A 300 -2.05 -6.23 -6.39
C VAL A 300 -2.27 -5.29 -7.58
N LEU A 301 -1.26 -5.13 -8.45
CA LEU A 301 -1.33 -4.15 -9.53
C LEU A 301 -2.23 -4.59 -10.68
N ARG A 302 -2.31 -5.89 -10.99
CA ARG A 302 -3.20 -6.41 -12.05
C ARG A 302 -4.66 -6.42 -11.63
N ALA A 303 -4.96 -6.38 -10.32
CA ALA A 303 -6.32 -6.19 -9.83
C ALA A 303 -6.88 -4.79 -10.13
N ILE A 304 -6.03 -3.81 -10.47
CA ILE A 304 -6.42 -2.44 -10.75
C ILE A 304 -6.59 -2.26 -12.27
N PRO A 305 -7.83 -2.08 -12.78
CA PRO A 305 -8.06 -1.89 -14.20
C PRO A 305 -7.29 -0.67 -14.75
N GLY A 306 -6.60 -0.86 -15.87
CA GLY A 306 -5.81 0.19 -16.52
C GLY A 306 -4.32 0.20 -16.16
N LEU A 307 -3.87 -0.65 -15.21
CA LEU A 307 -2.46 -0.73 -14.79
C LEU A 307 -1.69 -1.93 -15.34
N GLY A 308 -2.21 -2.66 -16.32
CA GLY A 308 -1.57 -3.89 -16.83
C GLY A 308 -0.11 -3.70 -17.27
N GLU A 309 0.18 -2.67 -18.07
CA GLU A 309 1.54 -2.36 -18.54
C GLU A 309 2.46 -1.94 -17.38
N VAL A 310 1.95 -1.12 -16.46
CA VAL A 310 2.67 -0.69 -15.26
C VAL A 310 2.98 -1.88 -14.36
N ALA A 311 2.04 -2.82 -14.21
CA ALA A 311 2.21 -4.05 -13.44
C ALA A 311 3.28 -4.95 -14.06
N ASP A 312 3.33 -5.05 -15.39
CA ASP A 312 4.37 -5.81 -16.06
C ASP A 312 5.76 -5.20 -15.80
N TRP A 313 5.92 -3.89 -15.97
CA TRP A 313 7.21 -3.24 -15.72
C TRP A 313 7.62 -3.31 -14.24
N ALA A 314 6.67 -3.04 -13.34
CA ALA A 314 6.89 -3.03 -11.91
C ALA A 314 7.25 -4.41 -11.37
N CYS A 315 6.57 -5.47 -11.78
CA CYS A 315 6.68 -6.78 -11.12
C CYS A 315 7.63 -7.76 -11.84
N GLN A 316 8.11 -7.42 -13.04
CA GLN A 316 9.11 -8.20 -13.78
C GLN A 316 10.56 -7.70 -13.55
N HIS A 317 10.78 -6.77 -12.62
CA HIS A 317 12.10 -6.16 -12.37
C HIS A 317 13.18 -7.17 -11.89
N HIS A 318 12.77 -8.37 -11.47
CA HIS A 318 13.65 -9.49 -11.10
C HIS A 318 13.68 -10.64 -12.13
N GLU A 319 12.99 -10.50 -13.25
CA GLU A 319 13.16 -11.41 -14.39
C GLU A 319 14.59 -11.29 -14.95
N ARG A 320 15.01 -12.20 -15.83
CA ARG A 320 16.35 -12.17 -16.44
C ARG A 320 16.25 -12.60 -17.89
N LEU A 321 16.97 -11.94 -18.80
CA LEU A 321 16.84 -12.22 -20.25
C LEU A 321 17.07 -13.70 -20.62
N ASN A 322 17.89 -14.41 -19.85
CA ASN A 322 18.17 -15.84 -20.02
C ASN A 322 17.16 -16.79 -19.35
N GLY A 323 16.03 -16.30 -18.83
CA GLY A 323 14.96 -17.10 -18.24
C GLY A 323 15.22 -17.59 -16.81
N LYS A 324 16.35 -17.22 -16.18
CA LYS A 324 16.69 -17.64 -14.81
C LYS A 324 16.16 -16.68 -13.73
N GLY A 325 15.30 -15.74 -14.10
CA GLY A 325 14.67 -14.77 -13.21
C GLY A 325 13.42 -15.29 -12.52
N TYR A 326 12.69 -14.40 -11.86
CA TYR A 326 11.42 -14.66 -11.19
C TYR A 326 10.50 -13.43 -11.32
N PRO A 327 9.15 -13.57 -11.18
CA PRO A 327 8.41 -14.75 -10.72
C PRO A 327 8.03 -15.78 -11.79
N LEU A 328 8.08 -15.43 -13.08
CA LEU A 328 7.57 -16.25 -14.18
C LEU A 328 8.67 -16.95 -14.99
N GLY A 329 9.93 -16.53 -14.87
CA GLY A 329 11.05 -17.09 -15.64
C GLY A 329 11.03 -16.64 -17.10
N LEU A 330 10.67 -15.38 -17.32
CA LEU A 330 10.53 -14.77 -18.65
C LEU A 330 11.89 -14.65 -19.34
N THR A 331 11.89 -14.79 -20.66
CA THR A 331 13.09 -14.59 -21.48
C THR A 331 13.08 -13.21 -22.14
N GLU A 332 14.18 -12.86 -22.80
CA GLU A 332 14.27 -11.63 -23.59
C GLU A 332 13.06 -11.38 -24.50
N LYS A 333 12.53 -12.42 -25.14
CA LYS A 333 11.40 -12.29 -26.08
C LYS A 333 10.09 -11.93 -25.40
N ASP A 334 9.97 -12.22 -24.12
CA ASP A 334 8.76 -11.99 -23.32
C ASP A 334 8.83 -10.62 -22.61
N LEU A 335 10.03 -10.09 -22.38
CA LEU A 335 10.26 -8.86 -21.65
C LEU A 335 10.23 -7.64 -22.57
N SER A 336 9.27 -6.75 -22.30
CA SER A 336 9.17 -5.44 -22.96
C SER A 336 10.37 -4.55 -22.63
N LEU A 337 10.63 -3.53 -23.46
CA LEU A 337 11.68 -2.54 -23.17
C LEU A 337 11.49 -1.88 -21.79
N GLY A 338 10.25 -1.57 -21.40
CA GLY A 338 9.97 -0.99 -20.08
C GLY A 338 10.34 -1.92 -18.93
N SER A 339 10.08 -3.23 -19.04
CA SER A 339 10.50 -4.23 -18.05
C SER A 339 12.03 -4.32 -17.94
N ARG A 340 12.73 -4.28 -19.07
CA ARG A 340 14.20 -4.29 -19.12
C ARG A 340 14.81 -3.02 -18.52
N ILE A 341 14.17 -1.86 -18.77
CA ILE A 341 14.56 -0.59 -18.13
C ILE A 341 14.40 -0.66 -16.62
N MET A 342 13.26 -1.16 -16.13
CA MET A 342 13.01 -1.32 -14.69
C MET A 342 14.04 -2.23 -14.02
N GLN A 343 14.35 -3.36 -14.64
CA GLN A 343 15.36 -4.29 -14.15
C GLN A 343 16.75 -3.63 -14.03
N VAL A 344 17.20 -2.92 -15.08
CA VAL A 344 18.50 -2.24 -15.06
C VAL A 344 18.51 -1.08 -14.07
N ALA A 345 17.41 -0.33 -13.96
CA ALA A 345 17.27 0.76 -13.00
C ALA A 345 17.36 0.28 -11.55
N ASP A 346 16.69 -0.83 -11.22
CA ASP A 346 16.75 -1.48 -9.90
C ASP A 346 18.18 -1.91 -9.57
N VAL A 347 18.81 -2.72 -10.45
CA VAL A 347 20.17 -3.22 -10.24
C VAL A 347 21.18 -2.08 -10.12
N HIS A 348 21.14 -1.10 -11.03
CA HIS A 348 22.02 0.06 -10.98
C HIS A 348 21.87 0.80 -9.65
N THR A 349 20.64 1.05 -9.20
CA THR A 349 20.37 1.76 -7.95
C THR A 349 20.89 0.97 -6.75
N ALA A 350 20.59 -0.34 -6.68
CA ALA A 350 20.99 -1.21 -5.59
C ALA A 350 22.51 -1.34 -5.42
N ILE A 351 23.28 -1.39 -6.52
CA ILE A 351 24.75 -1.52 -6.44
C ILE A 351 25.43 -0.19 -6.09
N THR A 352 24.88 0.93 -6.55
CA THR A 352 25.48 2.27 -6.39
C THR A 352 25.00 3.00 -5.13
N GLU A 353 23.93 2.58 -4.46
CA GLU A 353 23.43 3.25 -3.24
C GLU A 353 24.22 2.83 -1.99
N ASP A 354 24.30 3.77 -1.05
CA ASP A 354 24.78 3.46 0.29
C ASP A 354 23.72 2.67 1.04
N ARG A 355 24.12 1.53 1.59
CA ARG A 355 23.32 0.71 2.51
C ARG A 355 23.94 0.72 3.90
N PRO A 356 23.18 0.46 4.99
CA PRO A 356 23.71 0.53 6.36
C PRO A 356 25.02 -0.23 6.61
N TYR A 357 25.25 -1.32 5.86
CA TYR A 357 26.43 -2.18 6.00
C TYR A 357 27.42 -2.10 4.83
N ARG A 358 27.15 -1.31 3.79
CA ARG A 358 27.98 -1.25 2.57
C ARG A 358 27.87 0.10 1.87
N ARG A 359 29.01 0.71 1.54
CA ARG A 359 29.04 1.88 0.66
C ARG A 359 28.65 1.51 -0.79
N GLY A 360 28.04 2.46 -1.48
CA GLY A 360 27.79 2.38 -2.91
C GLY A 360 29.06 2.07 -3.70
N MET A 361 28.92 1.31 -4.78
CA MET A 361 30.04 1.01 -5.69
C MET A 361 30.51 2.28 -6.41
N THR A 362 31.81 2.37 -6.72
CA THR A 362 32.31 3.41 -7.63
C THR A 362 31.79 3.17 -9.04
N ARG A 363 31.90 4.19 -9.91
CA ARG A 363 31.55 4.07 -11.33
C ARG A 363 32.19 2.86 -11.99
N GLU A 364 33.49 2.67 -11.81
CA GLU A 364 34.24 1.58 -12.45
C GLU A 364 33.74 0.21 -11.99
N GLN A 365 33.44 0.08 -10.69
CA GLN A 365 32.87 -1.14 -10.12
C GLN A 365 31.46 -1.41 -10.64
N ALA A 366 30.59 -0.39 -10.64
CA ALA A 366 29.22 -0.51 -11.12
C ALA A 366 29.18 -0.89 -12.60
N VAL A 367 29.98 -0.22 -13.45
CA VAL A 367 30.12 -0.53 -14.88
C VAL A 367 30.61 -1.97 -15.08
N SER A 368 31.59 -2.42 -14.30
CA SER A 368 32.09 -3.80 -14.37
C SER A 368 31.00 -4.82 -14.04
N VAL A 369 30.21 -4.58 -12.99
CA VAL A 369 29.12 -5.48 -12.59
C VAL A 369 28.02 -5.52 -13.64
N LEU A 370 27.56 -4.35 -14.12
CA LEU A 370 26.49 -4.26 -15.11
C LEU A 370 26.87 -4.96 -16.43
N ARG A 371 28.12 -4.80 -16.89
CA ARG A 371 28.61 -5.51 -18.08
C ARG A 371 28.65 -7.02 -17.87
N SER A 372 29.16 -7.49 -16.74
CA SER A 372 29.15 -8.94 -16.42
C SER A 372 27.74 -9.50 -16.44
N MET A 373 26.79 -8.79 -15.82
CA MET A 373 25.39 -9.22 -15.80
C MET A 373 24.75 -9.20 -17.19
N ALA A 374 25.12 -8.25 -18.06
CA ALA A 374 24.69 -8.25 -19.46
C ALA A 374 25.29 -9.43 -20.24
N ASP A 375 26.58 -9.71 -20.07
CA ASP A 375 27.28 -10.83 -20.71
C ASP A 375 26.70 -12.20 -20.30
N GLU A 376 26.23 -12.33 -19.05
CA GLU A 376 25.54 -13.51 -18.54
C GLU A 376 24.08 -13.64 -19.05
N GLY A 377 23.58 -12.64 -19.79
CA GLY A 377 22.20 -12.57 -20.24
C GLY A 377 21.22 -12.33 -19.08
N PHE A 378 21.64 -11.63 -18.02
CA PHE A 378 20.71 -11.18 -17.00
C PHE A 378 20.07 -9.85 -17.40
N LEU A 379 20.88 -8.88 -17.82
CA LEU A 379 20.46 -7.51 -18.15
C LEU A 379 20.54 -7.23 -19.65
N ASP A 380 19.71 -6.30 -20.11
CA ASP A 380 19.76 -5.78 -21.48
C ASP A 380 20.99 -4.91 -21.71
N LEU A 381 21.83 -5.30 -22.68
CA LEU A 381 23.09 -4.61 -22.96
C LEU A 381 22.88 -3.19 -23.48
N ASP A 382 21.83 -2.93 -24.27
CA ASP A 382 21.56 -1.61 -24.81
C ASP A 382 21.13 -0.65 -23.69
N VAL A 383 20.29 -1.13 -22.78
CA VAL A 383 19.90 -0.35 -21.59
C VAL A 383 21.10 -0.15 -20.64
N VAL A 384 21.94 -1.17 -20.45
CA VAL A 384 23.19 -1.05 -19.68
C VAL A 384 24.12 0.00 -20.30
N ASN A 385 24.23 0.05 -21.64
CA ASN A 385 25.03 1.07 -22.31
C ASN A 385 24.50 2.48 -22.04
N LEU A 386 23.17 2.68 -22.01
CA LEU A 386 22.59 3.97 -21.60
C LEU A 386 23.03 4.37 -20.18
N VAL A 387 23.09 3.42 -19.24
CA VAL A 387 23.61 3.67 -17.89
C VAL A 387 25.08 4.07 -17.92
N ILE A 388 25.92 3.35 -18.66
CA ILE A 388 27.36 3.59 -18.71
C ILE A 388 27.68 4.97 -19.30
N GLU A 389 26.99 5.34 -20.38
CA GLU A 389 27.16 6.62 -21.09
C GLU A 389 26.65 7.81 -20.25
N ASN A 390 25.64 7.59 -19.41
CA ASN A 390 24.97 8.65 -18.64
C ASN A 390 25.19 8.50 -17.12
N HIS A 391 26.18 7.72 -16.70
CA HIS A 391 26.38 7.32 -15.30
C HIS A 391 26.36 8.51 -14.33
N ASP A 392 27.17 9.54 -14.60
CA ASP A 392 27.31 10.68 -13.71
C ASP A 392 25.99 11.47 -13.56
N LYS A 393 25.18 11.50 -14.62
CA LYS A 393 23.86 12.14 -14.60
C LYS A 393 22.83 11.30 -13.82
N LEU A 394 22.81 9.99 -14.05
CA LEU A 394 21.95 9.05 -13.32
C LEU A 394 22.27 9.09 -11.82
N ASP A 395 23.56 9.02 -11.48
CA ASP A 395 24.01 9.03 -10.09
C ASP A 395 23.68 10.35 -9.36
N ALA A 396 23.88 11.50 -10.02
CA ALA A 396 23.55 12.80 -9.45
C ALA A 396 22.04 12.95 -9.16
N VAL A 397 21.20 12.54 -10.12
CA VAL A 397 19.74 12.64 -9.98
C VAL A 397 19.23 11.67 -8.90
N ARG A 398 19.71 10.42 -8.93
CA ARG A 398 19.41 9.39 -7.93
C ARG A 398 19.78 9.86 -6.53
N THR A 399 21.01 10.32 -6.32
CA THR A 399 21.48 10.80 -5.00
C THR A 399 20.64 11.97 -4.48
N MET A 400 20.23 12.89 -5.36
CA MET A 400 19.36 14.02 -5.01
C MET A 400 18.00 13.54 -4.48
N VAL A 401 17.32 12.64 -5.21
CA VAL A 401 15.98 12.16 -4.80
C VAL A 401 16.06 11.29 -3.55
N GLN A 402 17.10 10.46 -3.42
CA GLN A 402 17.35 9.65 -2.22
C GLN A 402 17.58 10.52 -0.98
N SER A 403 18.35 11.62 -1.12
CA SER A 403 18.57 12.58 -0.03
C SER A 403 17.27 13.26 0.42
N ARG A 404 16.38 13.59 -0.52
CA ARG A 404 15.06 14.16 -0.21
C ARG A 404 14.17 13.15 0.51
N ALA A 405 14.08 11.92 0.01
CA ALA A 405 13.30 10.84 0.63
C ALA A 405 13.77 10.57 2.07
N LEU A 406 15.08 10.53 2.30
CA LEU A 406 15.65 10.36 3.64
C LEU A 406 15.29 11.51 4.60
N SER A 407 15.26 12.75 4.10
CA SER A 407 14.85 13.91 4.90
C SER A 407 13.35 13.86 5.25
N GLU A 408 12.51 13.41 4.32
CA GLU A 408 11.09 13.18 4.55
C GLU A 408 10.85 12.08 5.59
N PHE A 409 11.56 10.94 5.47
CA PHE A 409 11.51 9.86 6.45
C PHE A 409 11.92 10.31 7.86
N ARG A 410 13.04 11.04 7.99
CA ARG A 410 13.51 11.53 9.30
C ARG A 410 12.51 12.47 9.95
N ARG A 411 11.92 13.39 9.18
CA ARG A 411 10.86 14.29 9.68
C ARG A 411 9.64 13.52 10.17
N PHE A 412 9.25 12.46 9.46
CA PHE A 412 8.14 11.60 9.87
C PHE A 412 8.46 10.82 11.16
N ALA A 413 9.67 10.26 11.26
CA ALA A 413 10.12 9.50 12.43
C ALA A 413 10.29 10.38 13.68
N GLU A 414 10.80 11.61 13.53
CA GLU A 414 10.96 12.57 14.62
C GLU A 414 9.61 13.09 15.13
N ALA A 415 8.64 13.29 14.24
CA ALA A 415 7.29 13.68 14.63
C ALA A 415 6.51 12.55 15.34
N SER A 416 7.05 11.32 15.33
CA SER A 416 6.45 10.12 15.93
C SER A 416 7.05 9.69 17.26
N ARG A 417 7.98 10.47 17.79
CA ARG A 417 8.45 10.41 19.18
C ARG A 417 7.83 11.56 19.97
#